data_AF-A0A7K1V1X7-F1
#
_entry.id   AF-A0A7K1V1X7-F1
#
_cell.length_a   1.000
_cell.length_b   1.000
_cell.length_c   1.000
_cell.angle_alpha   90.00
_cell.angle_beta   90.00
_cell.angle_gamma   90.00
#
_symmetry.space_group_name_H-M   'P 1'
#
loop_
_entity.id
_entity.type
_entity.pdbx_description
1 polymer ?
#
loop_
_entity_poly.entity_id
_entity_poly.type
_entity_poly.pdbx_seq_one_letter_code
_entity_poly.pdbx_strand_id
1 'polypeptide(L)'
;MADEAETHRDCVGGCMPQLPKSALAKRAKRHKLGEHQLDQLLQALDGRCMICQRCHAMYIDTTTRAATVRLRGVVCRWCKQRIAVHEGSYGNERGVLGCRCRPRDDPEWEPRMAAATAQYLERTARLTSYATDQEWFEALIDDLSVHGPDPSGVWSGIPLSDLPQLTAPESLPTAEFDRSCSPLARQRCADNCRNHDEHIYIACFAEPTKLRDADTFDAVMHYVGWTRQRPPVRRVNQHGAICRKSLIAIVPGTETEEAHLKDEAQCPQCGRPLRYN
;
A
#
# COMPACT_ATOMS: atom_id res chain seq x y z
N MET A 1 2.41 5.63 37.11
CA MET A 1 2.32 6.05 35.70
C MET A 1 3.75 6.19 35.21
N ALA A 2 4.30 5.10 34.66
CA ALA A 2 5.67 5.11 34.15
C ALA A 2 5.71 5.92 32.85
N ASP A 3 6.72 6.79 32.74
CA ASP A 3 6.99 7.67 31.61
C ASP A 3 6.72 7.03 30.24
N GLU A 4 5.75 7.57 29.52
CA GLU A 4 5.50 7.31 28.08
C GLU A 4 6.59 7.92 27.17
N ALA A 5 7.74 8.32 27.74
CA ALA A 5 8.75 9.16 27.11
C ALA A 5 9.74 8.43 26.18
N GLU A 6 9.63 7.13 25.91
CA GLU A 6 10.69 6.43 25.15
C GLU A 6 10.25 5.43 24.06
N THR A 7 9.08 5.60 23.44
CA THR A 7 8.73 4.81 22.23
C THR A 7 9.29 5.40 20.92
N HIS A 8 10.41 6.13 20.98
CA HIS A 8 11.13 6.58 19.79
C HIS A 8 11.99 5.49 19.14
N ARG A 9 12.33 4.40 19.83
CA ARG A 9 13.20 3.33 19.28
C ARG A 9 12.67 2.69 18.00
N ASP A 10 11.35 2.69 17.79
CA ASP A 10 10.73 2.15 16.57
C ASP A 10 10.51 3.21 15.47
N CYS A 11 10.73 4.48 15.78
CA CYS A 11 10.66 5.59 14.83
C CYS A 11 12.00 5.73 14.11
N VAL A 12 12.23 4.92 13.06
CA VAL A 12 13.47 4.92 12.25
C VAL A 12 13.63 6.23 11.44
N GLY A 13 13.81 7.37 12.12
CA GLY A 13 14.11 8.70 11.56
C GLY A 13 13.03 9.34 10.69
N GLY A 14 11.83 8.76 10.60
CA GLY A 14 10.80 9.15 9.64
C GLY A 14 9.51 9.73 10.22
N CYS A 15 9.39 9.83 11.55
CA CYS A 15 8.18 10.32 12.23
C CYS A 15 8.01 11.82 12.01
N MET A 16 6.81 12.21 11.56
CA MET A 16 6.47 13.58 11.20
C MET A 16 6.68 14.59 12.33
N PRO A 17 6.36 14.29 13.61
CA PRO A 17 6.58 15.25 14.70
C PRO A 17 8.04 15.66 14.93
N GLN A 18 8.99 14.82 14.50
CA GLN A 18 10.43 15.07 14.68
C GLN A 18 11.09 15.65 13.42
N LEU A 19 10.33 15.86 12.35
CA LEU A 19 10.88 16.42 11.13
C LEU A 19 11.05 17.93 11.26
N PRO A 20 12.11 18.51 10.68
CA PRO A 20 12.21 19.95 10.54
C PRO A 20 11.08 20.47 9.66
N LYS A 21 10.62 21.71 9.89
CA LYS A 21 9.53 22.35 9.13
C LYS A 21 9.72 22.26 7.61
N SER A 22 10.95 22.45 7.13
CA SER A 22 11.27 22.33 5.69
C SER A 22 11.02 20.92 5.13
N ALA A 23 11.24 19.86 5.92
CA ALA A 23 10.94 18.49 5.52
C ALA A 23 9.43 18.19 5.55
N LEU A 24 8.70 18.75 6.53
CA LEU A 24 7.24 18.69 6.56
C LEU A 24 6.63 19.41 5.36
N ALA A 25 7.07 20.64 5.06
CA ALA A 25 6.65 21.40 3.88
C ALA A 25 6.90 20.62 2.58
N LYS A 26 8.07 19.97 2.45
CA LYS A 26 8.39 19.12 1.30
C LYS A 26 7.46 17.91 1.20
N ARG A 27 7.06 17.30 2.33
CA ARG A 27 6.06 16.22 2.35
C ARG A 27 4.69 16.75 1.96
N ALA A 28 4.20 17.83 2.56
CA ALA A 28 2.93 18.45 2.23
C ALA A 28 2.84 18.75 0.72
N LYS A 29 3.87 19.42 0.16
CA LYS A 29 3.94 19.75 -1.26
C LYS A 29 3.89 18.53 -2.18
N ARG A 30 4.57 17.42 -1.83
CA ARG A 30 4.52 16.16 -2.60
C ARG A 30 3.10 15.61 -2.72
N HIS A 31 2.29 15.86 -1.71
CA HIS A 31 0.90 15.42 -1.64
C HIS A 31 -0.10 16.55 -1.96
N LYS A 32 0.37 17.65 -2.57
CA LYS A 32 -0.43 18.82 -2.94
C LYS A 32 -1.21 19.44 -1.75
N LEU A 33 -0.68 19.32 -0.55
CA LEU A 33 -1.20 19.98 0.63
C LEU A 33 -0.52 21.32 0.88
N GLY A 34 -1.28 22.28 1.41
CA GLY A 34 -0.71 23.44 2.07
C GLY A 34 0.07 23.02 3.31
N GLU A 35 1.19 23.69 3.59
CA GLU A 35 2.02 23.42 4.78
C GLU A 35 1.19 23.54 6.07
N HIS A 36 0.36 24.58 6.16
CA HIS A 36 -0.50 24.82 7.32
C HIS A 36 -1.51 23.69 7.58
N GLN A 37 -2.05 23.06 6.53
CA GLN A 37 -3.04 21.99 6.68
C GLN A 37 -2.43 20.72 7.27
N LEU A 38 -1.19 20.39 6.89
CA LEU A 38 -0.48 19.25 7.47
C LEU A 38 -0.16 19.51 8.94
N ASP A 39 0.26 20.73 9.29
CA ASP A 39 0.53 21.11 10.67
C ASP A 39 -0.73 21.07 11.53
N GLN A 40 -1.86 21.60 11.05
CA GLN A 40 -3.16 21.51 11.74
C GLN A 40 -3.58 20.07 11.98
N LEU A 41 -3.46 19.20 10.97
CA LEU A 41 -3.79 17.79 11.10
C LEU A 41 -2.89 17.09 12.13
N LEU A 42 -1.58 17.38 12.12
CA LEU A 42 -0.66 16.84 13.11
C LEU A 42 -0.98 17.37 14.51
N GLN A 43 -1.32 18.65 14.66
CA GLN A 43 -1.70 19.23 15.95
C GLN A 43 -2.98 18.58 16.50
N ALA A 44 -4.02 18.42 15.67
CA ALA A 44 -5.28 17.77 16.05
C ALA A 44 -5.10 16.31 16.53
N LEU A 45 -4.00 15.66 16.12
CA LEU A 45 -3.68 14.29 16.44
C LEU A 45 -2.53 14.14 17.43
N ASP A 46 -2.00 15.23 17.99
CA ASP A 46 -0.76 15.22 18.79
C ASP A 46 0.40 14.49 18.07
N GLY A 47 0.45 14.59 16.74
CA GLY A 47 1.44 13.92 15.91
C GLY A 47 1.28 12.41 15.79
N ARG A 48 0.15 11.84 16.20
CA ARG A 48 -0.08 10.38 16.28
C ARG A 48 -0.81 9.83 15.06
N CYS A 49 -0.71 8.52 14.90
CA CYS A 49 -1.42 7.78 13.87
C CYS A 49 -2.93 7.78 14.12
N MET A 50 -3.73 8.12 13.09
CA MET A 50 -5.20 8.13 13.18
C MET A 50 -5.84 6.76 13.47
N ILE A 51 -5.12 5.65 13.22
CA ILE A 51 -5.64 4.29 13.47
C ILE A 51 -5.31 3.85 14.89
N CYS A 52 -4.03 3.73 15.24
CA CYS A 52 -3.64 3.13 16.53
C CYS A 52 -3.49 4.15 17.66
N GLN A 53 -3.45 5.45 17.35
CA GLN A 53 -3.37 6.57 18.30
C GLN A 53 -2.21 6.53 19.29
N ARG A 54 -1.22 5.65 19.05
CA ARG A 54 -0.03 5.46 19.89
C ARG A 54 1.23 5.68 19.09
N CYS A 55 1.40 4.94 17.98
CA CYS A 55 2.53 5.11 17.06
C CYS A 55 2.52 6.56 16.50
N HIS A 56 3.66 7.25 16.44
CA HIS A 56 3.77 8.52 15.72
C HIS A 56 3.36 8.38 14.25
N ALA A 57 2.78 9.43 13.70
CA ALA A 57 2.48 9.52 12.29
C ALA A 57 3.79 9.58 11.48
N MET A 58 3.89 8.76 10.43
CA MET A 58 5.08 8.66 9.58
C MET A 58 4.75 8.86 8.10
N TYR A 59 3.52 8.55 7.70
CA TYR A 59 3.06 8.61 6.32
C TYR A 59 1.81 9.45 6.21
N ILE A 60 1.75 10.22 5.12
CA ILE A 60 0.51 10.73 4.57
C ILE A 60 -0.10 9.59 3.76
N ASP A 61 -1.20 9.06 4.25
CA ASP A 61 -1.92 7.99 3.58
C ASP A 61 -2.74 8.54 2.41
N THR A 62 -2.74 7.80 1.31
CA THR A 62 -3.54 8.12 0.12
C THR A 62 -4.30 6.89 -0.33
N THR A 63 -5.45 7.09 -0.97
CA THR A 63 -6.25 6.04 -1.60
C THR A 63 -5.36 5.26 -2.57
N THR A 64 -5.25 3.95 -2.35
CA THR A 64 -4.38 3.15 -3.22
C THR A 64 -5.11 2.58 -4.41
N ARG A 65 -6.46 2.47 -4.39
CA ARG A 65 -7.31 1.89 -5.47
C ARG A 65 -8.13 2.89 -6.29
N ALA A 66 -8.35 4.11 -5.82
CA ALA A 66 -9.19 5.07 -6.54
C ALA A 66 -8.55 5.53 -7.86
N ALA A 67 -9.38 5.89 -8.84
CA ALA A 67 -8.94 6.47 -10.12
C ALA A 67 -8.13 7.76 -9.90
N THR A 68 -8.52 8.53 -8.88
CA THR A 68 -7.80 9.71 -8.40
C THR A 68 -7.16 9.39 -7.07
N VAL A 69 -5.84 9.57 -6.98
CA VAL A 69 -5.11 9.47 -5.71
C VAL A 69 -5.57 10.62 -4.82
N ARG A 70 -6.29 10.30 -3.75
CA ARG A 70 -6.78 11.25 -2.75
C ARG A 70 -6.08 11.00 -1.44
N LEU A 71 -5.86 12.06 -0.69
CA LEU A 71 -5.30 11.94 0.64
C LEU A 71 -6.38 11.49 1.62
N ARG A 72 -6.02 10.66 2.59
CA ARG A 72 -6.96 10.15 3.61
C ARG A 72 -6.64 10.62 5.01
N GLY A 73 -5.36 10.73 5.37
CA GLY A 73 -4.94 11.24 6.67
C GLY A 73 -3.50 10.86 6.96
N VAL A 74 -3.14 10.83 8.24
CA VAL A 74 -1.77 10.49 8.67
C VAL A 74 -1.73 9.23 9.51
N VAL A 75 -0.79 8.34 9.18
CA VAL A 75 -0.69 7.01 9.81
C VAL A 75 0.77 6.63 10.08
N CYS A 76 0.97 5.69 11.00
CA CYS A 76 2.30 5.09 11.20
C CYS A 76 2.63 4.09 10.09
N ARG A 77 3.90 3.67 10.01
CA ARG A 77 4.38 2.73 8.97
C ARG A 77 3.60 1.40 8.94
N TRP A 78 3.26 0.89 10.12
CA TRP A 78 2.63 -0.40 10.26
C TRP A 78 1.15 -0.35 9.89
N CYS A 79 0.43 0.67 10.36
CA CYS A 79 -0.96 0.89 9.95
C CYS A 79 -1.06 1.18 8.45
N LYS A 80 -0.09 1.89 7.85
CA LYS A 80 -0.01 2.05 6.39
C LYS A 80 0.07 0.70 5.67
N GLN A 81 0.90 -0.22 6.17
CA GLN A 81 1.01 -1.55 5.60
C GLN A 81 -0.28 -2.35 5.75
N ARG A 82 -0.96 -2.27 6.91
CA ARG A 82 -2.27 -2.88 7.14
C ARG A 82 -3.31 -2.39 6.13
N ILE A 83 -3.43 -1.07 5.97
CA ILE A 83 -4.33 -0.47 4.96
C ILE A 83 -3.98 -1.01 3.57
N ALA A 84 -2.71 -1.03 3.21
CA ALA A 84 -2.27 -1.50 1.90
C ALA A 84 -2.60 -2.99 1.68
N VAL A 85 -2.46 -3.85 2.70
CA VAL A 85 -2.87 -5.28 2.62
C VAL A 85 -4.38 -5.39 2.45
N HIS A 86 -5.16 -4.65 3.26
CA HIS A 86 -6.62 -4.65 3.15
C HIS A 86 -7.10 -4.15 1.78
N GLU A 87 -6.47 -3.11 1.25
CA GLU A 87 -6.66 -2.64 -0.14
C GLU A 87 -5.96 -3.56 -1.16
N GLY A 88 -5.54 -4.77 -0.80
CA GLY A 88 -4.96 -5.79 -1.66
C GLY A 88 -3.74 -5.36 -2.47
N SER A 89 -3.00 -4.36 -1.99
CA SER A 89 -1.72 -3.94 -2.58
C SER A 89 -0.63 -5.01 -2.49
N TYR A 90 -0.87 -6.11 -1.74
CA TYR A 90 0.09 -7.21 -1.54
C TYR A 90 -0.53 -8.61 -1.71
N GLY A 91 -1.72 -8.73 -2.32
CA GLY A 91 -2.47 -9.99 -2.36
C GLY A 91 -3.10 -10.38 -1.02
N ASN A 92 -3.81 -11.52 -1.01
CA ASN A 92 -4.58 -12.01 0.14
C ASN A 92 -3.74 -12.84 1.15
N GLU A 93 -2.52 -13.22 0.80
CA GLU A 93 -1.70 -14.14 1.61
C GLU A 93 -0.83 -13.47 2.67
N ARG A 94 -0.64 -12.15 2.60
CA ARG A 94 0.09 -11.47 3.67
C ARG A 94 -0.80 -11.40 4.91
N GLY A 95 -0.49 -12.25 5.89
CA GLY A 95 -1.07 -12.18 7.22
C GLY A 95 -1.06 -10.77 7.78
N VAL A 96 -2.02 -10.45 8.64
CA VAL A 96 -2.30 -9.08 9.04
C VAL A 96 -1.11 -8.49 9.81
N LEU A 97 -0.42 -7.52 9.19
CA LEU A 97 0.66 -6.78 9.82
C LEU A 97 0.08 -5.51 10.47
N GLY A 98 -0.27 -5.57 11.76
CA GLY A 98 -0.71 -4.42 12.54
C GLY A 98 0.43 -3.63 13.22
N CYS A 99 0.13 -2.40 13.69
CA CYS A 99 1.07 -1.60 14.51
C CYS A 99 1.43 -2.36 15.79
N ARG A 100 2.72 -2.30 16.13
CA ARG A 100 3.33 -3.01 17.25
C ARG A 100 3.25 -2.22 18.56
N CYS A 101 2.43 -1.17 18.63
CA CYS A 101 2.28 -0.33 19.83
C CYS A 101 1.50 -1.01 20.97
N ARG A 102 1.00 -2.22 20.72
CA ARG A 102 0.37 -3.08 21.70
C ARG A 102 0.89 -4.51 21.50
N PRO A 103 0.95 -5.30 22.58
CA PRO A 103 1.33 -6.71 22.50
C PRO A 103 0.40 -7.47 21.55
N ARG A 104 0.93 -8.37 20.72
CA ARG A 104 0.15 -9.14 19.74
C ARG A 104 -0.54 -10.37 20.36
N ASP A 105 -0.08 -10.76 21.52
CA ASP A 105 -0.62 -11.82 22.37
C ASP A 105 -1.86 -11.38 23.15
N ASP A 106 -2.19 -10.08 23.16
CA ASP A 106 -3.49 -9.60 23.61
C ASP A 106 -4.59 -10.08 22.64
N PRO A 107 -5.57 -10.88 23.09
CA PRO A 107 -6.62 -11.42 22.23
C PRO A 107 -7.52 -10.33 21.63
N GLU A 108 -7.59 -9.15 22.23
CA GLU A 108 -8.34 -8.02 21.69
C GLU A 108 -7.55 -7.20 20.67
N TRP A 109 -6.24 -7.44 20.52
CA TRP A 109 -5.38 -6.65 19.66
C TRP A 109 -5.85 -6.63 18.21
N GLU A 110 -6.06 -7.81 17.61
CA GLU A 110 -6.46 -7.91 16.21
C GLU A 110 -7.88 -7.37 15.97
N PRO A 111 -8.90 -7.73 16.77
CA PRO A 111 -10.24 -7.14 16.65
C PRO A 111 -10.25 -5.61 16.76
N ARG A 112 -9.56 -5.03 17.75
CA ARG A 112 -9.50 -3.57 17.89
C ARG A 112 -8.72 -2.91 16.76
N MET A 113 -7.63 -3.51 16.29
CA MET A 113 -6.91 -3.01 15.13
C MET A 113 -7.76 -3.08 13.84
N ALA A 114 -8.57 -4.12 13.67
CA ALA A 114 -9.52 -4.24 12.57
C ALA A 114 -10.58 -3.14 12.65
N ALA A 115 -11.20 -2.95 13.82
CA ALA A 115 -12.18 -1.90 14.05
C ALA A 115 -11.62 -0.49 13.83
N ALA A 116 -10.44 -0.19 14.35
CA ALA A 116 -9.78 1.09 14.13
C ALA A 116 -9.47 1.33 12.64
N THR A 117 -9.14 0.27 11.90
CA THR A 117 -8.95 0.34 10.44
C THR A 117 -10.28 0.58 9.73
N ALA A 118 -11.36 -0.10 10.14
CA ALA A 118 -12.69 0.06 9.59
C ALA A 118 -13.19 1.51 9.77
N GLN A 119 -13.14 2.01 11.01
CA GLN A 119 -13.46 3.40 11.35
C GLN A 119 -12.67 4.39 10.48
N TYR A 120 -11.36 4.19 10.35
CA TYR A 120 -10.52 5.04 9.53
C TYR A 120 -10.94 5.04 8.06
N LEU A 121 -11.15 3.86 7.48
CA LEU A 121 -11.54 3.72 6.08
C LEU A 121 -12.93 4.31 5.84
N GLU A 122 -13.89 4.04 6.71
CA GLU A 122 -15.24 4.59 6.63
C GLU A 122 -15.23 6.12 6.73
N ARG A 123 -14.57 6.67 7.75
CA ARG A 123 -14.38 8.12 7.93
C ARG A 123 -13.84 8.76 6.64
N THR A 124 -12.82 8.15 6.05
CA THR A 124 -12.23 8.68 4.81
C THR A 124 -13.13 8.46 3.60
N ALA A 125 -13.91 7.39 3.52
CA ALA A 125 -14.84 7.17 2.42
C ALA A 125 -15.94 8.24 2.37
N ARG A 126 -16.43 8.71 3.52
CA ARG A 126 -17.46 9.78 3.59
C ARG A 126 -17.00 11.10 2.97
N LEU A 127 -15.71 11.35 2.94
CA LEU A 127 -15.15 12.58 2.38
C LEU A 127 -15.04 12.51 0.84
N THR A 128 -15.29 11.36 0.20
CA THR A 128 -15.13 11.18 -1.27
C THR A 128 -16.04 12.02 -2.15
N SER A 129 -17.05 12.66 -1.57
CA SER A 129 -17.89 13.64 -2.25
C SER A 129 -17.21 14.99 -2.48
N TYR A 130 -16.14 15.34 -1.75
CA TYR A 130 -15.49 16.65 -1.91
C TYR A 130 -14.70 16.74 -3.22
N ALA A 131 -14.86 17.86 -3.94
CA ALA A 131 -14.32 18.02 -5.28
C ALA A 131 -12.79 18.20 -5.26
N THR A 132 -12.30 18.97 -4.30
CA THR A 132 -10.88 19.33 -4.18
C THR A 132 -10.20 18.65 -3.00
N ASP A 133 -8.88 18.46 -3.07
CA ASP A 133 -8.08 17.95 -1.95
C ASP A 133 -8.09 18.93 -0.76
N GLN A 134 -8.33 20.22 -1.02
CA GLN A 134 -8.42 21.25 0.00
C GLN A 134 -9.72 21.13 0.81
N GLU A 135 -10.89 21.14 0.15
CA GLU A 135 -12.20 20.98 0.81
C GLU A 135 -12.25 19.67 1.59
N TRP A 136 -11.68 18.60 1.02
CA TRP A 136 -11.52 17.32 1.70
C TRP A 136 -10.77 17.46 3.02
N PHE A 137 -9.66 18.20 3.03
CA PHE A 137 -8.81 18.34 4.21
C PHE A 137 -9.44 19.16 5.31
N GLU A 138 -10.08 20.27 4.92
CA GLU A 138 -10.84 21.12 5.83
C GLU A 138 -11.94 20.28 6.51
N ALA A 139 -12.70 19.50 5.75
CA ALA A 139 -13.71 18.60 6.28
C ALA A 139 -13.13 17.51 7.21
N LEU A 140 -11.93 16.98 6.92
CA LEU A 140 -11.26 16.02 7.80
C LEU A 140 -10.83 16.67 9.14
N ILE A 141 -10.29 17.88 9.08
CA ILE A 141 -9.87 18.62 10.29
C ILE A 141 -11.10 18.97 11.14
N ASP A 142 -12.20 19.39 10.51
CA ASP A 142 -13.46 19.68 11.18
C ASP A 142 -14.03 18.42 11.85
N ASP A 143 -14.08 17.28 11.14
CA ASP A 143 -14.52 16.00 11.70
C ASP A 143 -13.65 15.56 12.90
N LEU A 144 -12.33 15.72 12.80
CA LEU A 144 -11.42 15.43 13.92
C LEU A 144 -11.64 16.37 15.10
N SER A 145 -11.98 17.64 14.85
CA SER A 145 -12.22 18.62 15.91
C SER A 145 -13.53 18.35 16.65
N VAL A 146 -14.56 17.89 15.94
CA VAL A 146 -15.88 17.58 16.52
C VAL A 146 -15.91 16.20 17.19
N HIS A 147 -15.36 15.19 16.54
CA HIS A 147 -15.51 13.80 16.94
C HIS A 147 -14.23 13.15 17.50
N GLY A 148 -13.10 13.87 17.46
CA GLY A 148 -11.81 13.34 17.87
C GLY A 148 -11.27 12.26 16.93
N PRO A 149 -10.08 11.70 17.23
CA PRO A 149 -9.48 10.64 16.44
C PRO A 149 -10.18 9.28 16.60
N ASP A 150 -10.94 9.06 17.69
CA ASP A 150 -11.60 7.78 18.02
C ASP A 150 -13.14 7.86 18.15
N PRO A 151 -13.89 8.22 17.09
CA PRO A 151 -15.33 8.44 17.19
C PRO A 151 -16.13 7.23 17.68
N SER A 152 -15.66 6.00 17.45
CA SER A 152 -16.34 4.77 17.86
C SER A 152 -15.79 4.20 19.18
N GLY A 153 -14.87 4.90 19.84
CA GLY A 153 -14.30 4.45 21.11
C GLY A 153 -13.55 3.11 21.03
N VAL A 154 -12.90 2.83 19.89
CA VAL A 154 -12.15 1.58 19.68
C VAL A 154 -11.10 1.37 20.76
N TRP A 155 -10.51 2.44 21.27
CA TRP A 155 -9.47 2.43 22.29
C TRP A 155 -9.97 2.81 23.68
N SER A 156 -11.24 3.20 23.84
CA SER A 156 -11.84 3.65 25.11
C SER A 156 -12.62 2.56 25.86
N GLY A 157 -12.45 1.29 25.48
CA GLY A 157 -13.01 0.14 26.21
C GLY A 157 -14.42 -0.27 25.78
N ILE A 158 -14.92 0.25 24.66
CA ILE A 158 -16.17 -0.26 24.05
C ILE A 158 -16.06 -1.79 23.81
N PRO A 159 -17.13 -2.56 24.07
CA PRO A 159 -17.18 -4.00 23.80
C PRO A 159 -16.89 -4.33 22.34
N LEU A 160 -16.16 -5.43 22.08
CA LEU A 160 -15.79 -5.82 20.71
C LEU A 160 -16.99 -6.06 19.78
N SER A 161 -18.13 -6.46 20.34
CA SER A 161 -19.39 -6.68 19.60
C SER A 161 -19.94 -5.40 18.97
N ASP A 162 -19.63 -4.26 19.57
CA ASP A 162 -20.22 -2.96 19.22
C ASP A 162 -19.26 -2.15 18.33
N LEU A 163 -18.06 -2.68 18.09
CA LEU A 163 -17.05 -2.04 17.27
C LEU A 163 -17.35 -2.18 15.77
N PRO A 164 -16.98 -1.18 14.96
CA PRO A 164 -17.14 -1.24 13.52
C PRO A 164 -16.38 -2.44 12.95
N GLN A 165 -17.00 -3.14 12.00
CA GLN A 165 -16.42 -4.32 11.37
C GLN A 165 -15.65 -3.94 10.11
N LEU A 166 -14.44 -4.47 9.96
CA LEU A 166 -13.67 -4.31 8.74
C LEU A 166 -14.23 -5.28 7.70
N THR A 167 -14.92 -4.75 6.69
CA THR A 167 -15.46 -5.56 5.58
C THR A 167 -14.35 -6.39 4.95
N ALA A 168 -14.63 -7.63 4.56
CA ALA A 168 -13.65 -8.42 3.80
C ALA A 168 -13.30 -7.70 2.48
N PRO A 169 -12.03 -7.71 2.05
CA PRO A 169 -11.68 -7.24 0.72
C PRO A 169 -12.48 -8.01 -0.33
N GLU A 170 -12.98 -7.31 -1.35
CA GLU A 170 -13.57 -7.97 -2.52
C GLU A 170 -12.52 -8.89 -3.16
N SER A 171 -12.85 -10.17 -3.29
CA SER A 171 -12.06 -11.15 -4.03
C SER A 171 -12.25 -10.88 -5.52
N LEU A 172 -11.16 -10.62 -6.26
CA LEU A 172 -11.28 -10.56 -7.72
C LEU A 172 -11.19 -11.99 -8.28
N PRO A 173 -11.59 -12.18 -9.54
CA PRO A 173 -11.38 -13.45 -10.20
C PRO A 173 -9.89 -13.82 -10.20
N THR A 174 -9.59 -15.01 -9.68
CA THR A 174 -8.30 -15.65 -9.88
C THR A 174 -8.35 -16.39 -11.21
N ALA A 175 -7.37 -16.17 -12.08
CA ALA A 175 -7.28 -16.93 -13.31
C ALA A 175 -6.86 -18.37 -12.96
N GLU A 176 -7.63 -19.37 -13.38
CA GLU A 176 -7.16 -20.75 -13.35
C GLU A 176 -6.07 -20.94 -14.39
N PHE A 177 -5.03 -21.70 -14.04
CA PHE A 177 -3.94 -22.00 -14.97
C PHE A 177 -4.45 -22.94 -16.07
N ASP A 178 -4.44 -22.45 -17.31
CA ASP A 178 -4.73 -23.26 -18.50
C ASP A 178 -3.47 -23.35 -19.37
N ARG A 179 -2.83 -24.53 -19.35
CA ARG A 179 -1.65 -24.82 -20.18
C ARG A 179 -1.91 -24.70 -21.68
N SER A 180 -3.16 -24.80 -22.12
CA SER A 180 -3.50 -24.70 -23.55
C SER A 180 -3.46 -23.26 -24.06
N CYS A 181 -3.44 -22.26 -23.18
CA CYS A 181 -3.47 -20.85 -23.53
C CYS A 181 -2.29 -20.10 -22.88
N SER A 182 -1.27 -19.78 -23.69
CA SER A 182 -0.13 -19.00 -23.21
C SER A 182 -0.59 -17.65 -22.63
N PRO A 183 -0.10 -17.25 -21.44
CA PRO A 183 -0.42 -15.93 -20.88
C PRO A 183 -0.04 -14.76 -21.81
N LEU A 184 0.95 -14.96 -22.68
CA LEU A 184 1.38 -13.96 -23.67
C LEU A 184 0.35 -13.70 -24.78
N ALA A 185 -0.59 -14.63 -25.00
CA ALA A 185 -1.68 -14.48 -25.97
C ALA A 185 -2.84 -13.63 -25.42
N ARG A 186 -2.87 -13.36 -24.11
CA ARG A 186 -3.94 -12.59 -23.45
C ARG A 186 -3.80 -11.10 -23.74
N GLN A 187 -4.90 -10.37 -23.57
CA GLN A 187 -4.87 -8.92 -23.64
C GLN A 187 -3.94 -8.35 -22.55
N ARG A 188 -3.02 -7.47 -22.97
CA ARG A 188 -2.12 -6.78 -22.05
C ARG A 188 -2.88 -5.83 -21.14
N CYS A 189 -2.49 -5.82 -19.88
CA CYS A 189 -2.92 -4.86 -18.89
C CYS A 189 -2.12 -3.56 -19.00
N ALA A 190 -2.74 -2.43 -18.64
CA ALA A 190 -2.02 -1.20 -18.41
C ALA A 190 -1.15 -1.30 -17.13
N ASP A 191 -0.10 -0.47 -17.03
CA ASP A 191 0.78 -0.37 -15.85
C ASP A 191 0.03 -0.18 -14.53
N ASN A 192 -1.10 0.52 -14.59
CA ASN A 192 -1.95 0.85 -13.46
C ASN A 192 -3.13 -0.13 -13.28
N CYS A 193 -3.10 -1.32 -13.89
CA CYS A 193 -4.19 -2.29 -13.83
C CYS A 193 -4.53 -2.70 -12.39
N ARG A 194 -5.84 -2.83 -12.14
CA ARG A 194 -6.43 -3.22 -10.84
C ARG A 194 -7.50 -4.30 -10.95
N ASN A 195 -7.84 -4.70 -12.17
CA ASN A 195 -8.98 -5.57 -12.46
C ASN A 195 -8.63 -7.05 -12.31
N HIS A 196 -7.35 -7.38 -12.17
CA HIS A 196 -6.87 -8.74 -11.96
C HIS A 196 -6.13 -8.81 -10.62
N ASP A 197 -6.28 -9.93 -9.91
CA ASP A 197 -5.57 -10.17 -8.65
C ASP A 197 -4.09 -10.46 -8.85
N GLU A 198 -3.74 -11.03 -10.01
CA GLU A 198 -2.40 -11.51 -10.32
C GLU A 198 -1.97 -11.04 -11.70
N HIS A 199 -0.68 -10.71 -11.81
CA HIS A 199 -0.09 -10.30 -13.07
C HIS A 199 1.29 -10.93 -13.23
N ILE A 200 1.60 -11.24 -14.49
CA ILE A 200 2.96 -11.50 -14.94
C ILE A 200 3.44 -10.24 -15.66
N TYR A 201 4.64 -9.79 -15.36
CA TYR A 201 5.28 -8.66 -16.03
C TYR A 201 6.60 -9.10 -16.65
N ILE A 202 6.90 -8.53 -17.81
CA ILE A 202 8.07 -8.91 -18.61
C ILE A 202 8.84 -7.65 -18.96
N ALA A 203 10.13 -7.65 -18.66
CA ALA A 203 11.07 -6.62 -19.08
C ALA A 203 12.10 -7.19 -20.06
N CYS A 204 12.46 -6.40 -21.08
CA CYS A 204 13.48 -6.74 -22.08
C CYS A 204 14.56 -5.66 -22.07
N PHE A 205 15.78 -6.05 -21.73
CA PHE A 205 16.92 -5.14 -21.63
C PHE A 205 17.74 -5.15 -22.92
N ALA A 206 18.39 -4.02 -23.23
CA ALA A 206 19.29 -3.92 -24.37
C ALA A 206 20.63 -4.66 -24.12
N GLU A 207 21.04 -4.74 -22.85
CA GLU A 207 22.25 -5.40 -22.37
C GLU A 207 21.96 -6.16 -21.06
N PRO A 208 22.78 -7.16 -20.68
CA PRO A 208 22.59 -7.91 -19.44
C PRO A 208 22.52 -6.97 -18.24
N THR A 209 21.40 -6.99 -17.51
CA THR A 209 21.10 -6.03 -16.46
C THR A 209 20.91 -6.73 -15.13
N LYS A 210 21.64 -6.28 -14.10
CA LYS A 210 21.42 -6.73 -12.73
C LYS A 210 20.27 -5.96 -12.10
N LEU A 211 19.31 -6.69 -11.55
CA LEU A 211 18.12 -6.11 -10.92
C LEU A 211 18.21 -6.19 -9.40
N ARG A 212 17.59 -5.20 -8.75
CA ARG A 212 17.38 -5.23 -7.30
C ARG A 212 16.15 -6.09 -6.98
N ASP A 213 16.13 -6.75 -5.83
CA ASP A 213 14.94 -7.48 -5.34
C ASP A 213 14.39 -8.50 -6.36
N ALA A 214 15.25 -8.98 -7.25
CA ALA A 214 14.96 -10.03 -8.23
C ALA A 214 15.13 -11.41 -7.60
N ASP A 215 14.46 -12.40 -8.19
CA ASP A 215 14.57 -13.81 -7.85
C ASP A 215 15.85 -14.49 -8.40
N THR A 216 16.75 -13.71 -9.01
CA THR A 216 18.05 -14.15 -9.51
C THR A 216 19.16 -13.18 -9.08
N PHE A 217 20.38 -13.70 -8.90
CA PHE A 217 21.57 -12.91 -8.60
C PHE A 217 22.35 -12.45 -9.84
N ASP A 218 22.07 -13.09 -10.98
CA ASP A 218 22.77 -12.88 -12.25
C ASP A 218 22.19 -11.69 -13.03
N ALA A 219 22.99 -11.16 -13.96
CA ALA A 219 22.52 -10.14 -14.88
C ALA A 219 21.72 -10.81 -16.00
N VAL A 220 20.51 -10.32 -16.27
CA VAL A 220 19.59 -10.96 -17.22
C VAL A 220 19.29 -10.06 -18.43
N MET A 221 19.01 -10.69 -19.58
CA MET A 221 18.50 -10.00 -20.78
C MET A 221 16.98 -9.82 -20.73
N HIS A 222 16.28 -10.75 -20.09
CA HIS A 222 14.84 -10.70 -19.84
C HIS A 222 14.57 -10.94 -18.38
N TYR A 223 13.62 -10.21 -17.82
CA TYR A 223 13.09 -10.49 -16.51
C TYR A 223 11.61 -10.79 -16.64
N VAL A 224 11.19 -11.94 -16.11
CA VAL A 224 9.78 -12.32 -16.02
C VAL A 224 9.48 -12.40 -14.53
N GLY A 225 8.50 -11.66 -14.07
CA GLY A 225 8.11 -11.69 -12.67
C GLY A 225 6.62 -11.84 -12.51
N TRP A 226 6.20 -12.51 -11.45
CA TRP A 226 4.82 -12.58 -11.01
C TRP A 226 4.55 -11.65 -9.82
N THR A 227 3.33 -11.13 -9.72
CA THR A 227 2.94 -10.25 -8.61
C THR A 227 1.44 -10.24 -8.34
N ARG A 228 1.11 -10.25 -7.04
CA ARG A 228 -0.21 -9.87 -6.50
C ARG A 228 -0.28 -8.40 -6.06
N GLN A 229 0.81 -7.65 -6.24
CA GLN A 229 0.81 -6.23 -5.90
C GLN A 229 0.02 -5.41 -6.91
N ARG A 230 -0.85 -4.54 -6.41
CA ARG A 230 -1.72 -3.69 -7.21
C ARG A 230 -1.42 -2.20 -7.02
N PRO A 231 -1.19 -1.42 -8.10
CA PRO A 231 -1.00 -1.89 -9.47
C PRO A 231 0.35 -2.63 -9.67
N PRO A 232 0.46 -3.52 -10.67
CA PRO A 232 1.65 -4.36 -10.89
C PRO A 232 2.94 -3.55 -11.08
N VAL A 233 2.87 -2.35 -11.65
CA VAL A 233 4.04 -1.46 -11.79
C VAL A 233 4.70 -1.11 -10.45
N ARG A 234 4.01 -1.23 -9.30
CA ARG A 234 4.64 -1.05 -7.98
C ARG A 234 5.68 -2.12 -7.70
N ARG A 235 5.42 -3.37 -8.11
CA ARG A 235 6.40 -4.46 -8.01
C ARG A 235 7.55 -4.22 -8.98
N VAL A 236 7.24 -3.86 -10.24
CA VAL A 236 8.25 -3.52 -11.25
C VAL A 236 9.23 -2.44 -10.74
N ASN A 237 8.71 -1.40 -10.07
CA ASN A 237 9.55 -0.33 -9.50
C ASN A 237 10.49 -0.80 -8.38
N GLN A 238 10.20 -1.91 -7.69
CA GLN A 238 11.09 -2.46 -6.65
C GLN A 238 12.38 -3.00 -7.27
N HIS A 239 12.33 -3.42 -8.55
CA HIS A 239 13.51 -3.80 -9.33
C HIS A 239 14.31 -2.62 -9.87
N GLY A 240 13.84 -1.40 -9.65
CA GLY A 240 14.51 -0.16 -10.05
C GLY A 240 13.96 0.46 -11.33
N ALA A 241 14.40 1.69 -11.60
CA ALA A 241 13.89 2.50 -12.72
C ALA A 241 14.19 1.87 -14.09
N ILE A 242 15.28 1.11 -14.21
CA ILE A 242 15.66 0.43 -15.46
C ILE A 242 14.64 -0.64 -15.83
N CYS A 243 14.20 -1.48 -14.88
CA CYS A 243 13.17 -2.50 -15.11
C CYS A 243 11.86 -1.88 -15.59
N ARG A 244 11.46 -0.75 -15.01
CA ARG A 244 10.25 -0.03 -15.45
C ARG A 244 10.38 0.52 -16.86
N LYS A 245 11.52 1.10 -17.22
CA LYS A 245 11.75 1.64 -18.58
C LYS A 245 11.81 0.54 -19.64
N SER A 246 12.26 -0.64 -19.24
CA SER A 246 12.38 -1.83 -20.09
C SER A 246 11.15 -2.74 -20.04
N LEU A 247 10.06 -2.32 -19.40
CA LEU A 247 8.83 -3.10 -19.28
C LEU A 247 8.13 -3.19 -20.65
N ILE A 248 7.89 -4.40 -21.13
CA ILE A 248 7.31 -4.65 -22.46
C ILE A 248 5.89 -5.22 -22.40
N ALA A 249 5.54 -5.90 -21.30
CA ALA A 249 4.23 -6.48 -21.12
C ALA A 249 3.88 -6.60 -19.64
N ILE A 250 2.60 -6.38 -19.33
CA ILE A 250 1.93 -6.85 -18.14
C ILE A 250 0.72 -7.62 -18.64
N VAL A 251 0.55 -8.86 -18.19
CA VAL A 251 -0.59 -9.72 -18.55
C VAL A 251 -1.20 -10.32 -17.29
N PRO A 252 -2.52 -10.59 -17.26
CA PRO A 252 -3.11 -11.39 -16.20
C PRO A 252 -2.47 -12.78 -16.21
N GLY A 253 -2.05 -13.26 -15.05
CA GLY A 253 -1.54 -14.63 -14.94
C GLY A 253 -0.98 -14.99 -13.58
N THR A 254 -0.80 -16.29 -13.37
CA THR A 254 -0.45 -16.90 -12.10
C THR A 254 1.06 -17.10 -11.91
N GLU A 255 1.47 -17.47 -10.70
CA GLU A 255 2.87 -17.83 -10.41
C GLU A 255 3.30 -19.06 -11.21
N THR A 256 2.42 -20.06 -11.34
CA THR A 256 2.69 -21.26 -12.13
C THR A 256 2.87 -20.94 -13.62
N GLU A 257 2.07 -20.02 -14.14
CA GLU A 257 2.20 -19.53 -15.51
C GLU A 257 3.49 -18.77 -15.75
N GLU A 258 3.95 -18.00 -14.76
CA GLU A 258 5.21 -17.29 -14.82
C GLU A 258 6.40 -18.25 -14.92
N ALA A 259 6.42 -19.30 -14.10
CA ALA A 259 7.43 -20.34 -14.16
C ALA A 259 7.45 -21.01 -15.55
N HIS A 260 6.27 -21.35 -16.09
CA HIS A 260 6.16 -21.92 -17.43
C HIS A 260 6.66 -20.97 -18.53
N LEU A 261 6.39 -19.66 -18.43
CA LEU A 261 6.91 -18.68 -19.39
C LEU A 261 8.44 -18.56 -19.34
N LYS A 262 9.04 -18.64 -18.16
CA LYS A 262 10.51 -18.64 -18.03
C LYS A 262 11.12 -19.84 -18.74
N ASP A 263 10.49 -21.01 -18.65
CA ASP A 263 11.05 -22.24 -19.20
C ASP A 263 10.89 -22.34 -20.73
N GLU A 264 9.71 -21.99 -21.24
CA GLU A 264 9.32 -22.39 -22.61
C GLU A 264 9.10 -21.20 -23.57
N ALA A 265 8.83 -20.00 -23.07
CA ALA A 265 8.38 -18.90 -23.91
C ALA A 265 9.52 -18.02 -24.46
N GLN A 266 9.19 -17.31 -25.54
CA GLN A 266 10.06 -16.32 -26.17
C GLN A 266 9.59 -14.91 -25.87
N CYS A 267 10.54 -13.98 -25.77
CA CYS A 267 10.29 -12.57 -25.54
C CYS A 267 9.52 -11.97 -26.73
N PRO A 268 8.33 -11.37 -26.51
CA PRO A 268 7.54 -10.81 -27.59
C PRO A 268 8.15 -9.57 -28.25
N GLN A 269 9.21 -8.99 -27.67
CA GLN A 269 9.93 -7.84 -28.26
C GLN A 269 11.12 -8.27 -29.13
N CYS A 270 11.90 -9.26 -28.72
CA CYS A 270 13.17 -9.61 -29.39
C CYS A 270 13.26 -11.07 -29.87
N GLY A 271 12.25 -11.90 -29.62
CA GLY A 271 12.18 -13.30 -30.05
C GLY A 271 13.11 -14.27 -29.31
N ARG A 272 13.97 -13.79 -28.41
CA ARG A 272 14.89 -14.64 -27.63
C ARG A 272 14.16 -15.34 -26.47
N PRO A 273 14.64 -16.50 -25.99
CA PRO A 273 14.06 -17.18 -24.83
C PRO A 273 13.97 -16.28 -23.58
N LEU A 274 12.90 -16.44 -22.81
CA LEU A 274 12.68 -15.71 -21.56
C LEU A 274 13.44 -16.29 -20.35
N ARG A 275 13.98 -17.50 -20.48
CA ARG A 275 14.79 -18.13 -19.43
C ARG A 275 15.98 -17.26 -19.04
N TYR A 276 16.30 -17.27 -17.74
CA TYR A 276 17.52 -16.66 -17.24
C TYR A 276 18.69 -17.52 -17.69
N ASN A 277 19.60 -16.96 -18.50
CA ASN A 277 20.88 -17.57 -18.83
C ASN A 277 21.99 -16.82 -18.10
#